data_AF-A0A927KVH1-F1
#
_entry.id   AF-A0A927KVH1-F1
#
_cell.length_a   1.000
_cell.length_b   1.000
_cell.length_c   1.000
_cell.angle_alpha   90.00
_cell.angle_beta   90.00
_cell.angle_gamma   90.00
#
_symmetry.space_group_name_H-M   'P 1'
#
loop_
_entity.id
_entity.type
_entity.pdbx_description
1 polymer ?
#
loop_
_entity_poly.entity_id
_entity_poly.type
_entity_poly.pdbx_seq_one_letter_code
_entity_poly.pdbx_strand_id
1 'polypeptide(L)'
;MARAMSRMRDMARTRVVKRSAERVKLSPKQVREITTARFNAGSNTIEVIEKSGWISLYKLGATQTKSGVRVRLRGSYKSAFIAKMGSGHSGVMKRVGSARLPIRELYGPNPAHDVTNNPDVYLTVLAELIEDHLAPRVLHEIDRLLPR
;
A
#
# COMPACT_ATOMS: atom_id res chain seq x y z
N MET A 1 -28.15 4.75 8.15
CA MET A 1 -26.71 5.08 8.24
C MET A 1 -25.74 3.92 8.02
N ALA A 2 -25.87 2.76 8.68
CA ALA A 2 -24.90 1.65 8.57
C ALA A 2 -24.53 1.19 7.13
N ARG A 3 -25.50 1.10 6.22
CA ARG A 3 -25.25 0.78 4.80
C ARG A 3 -24.43 1.86 4.09
N ALA A 4 -24.68 3.14 4.39
CA ALA A 4 -23.94 4.26 3.83
C ALA A 4 -22.49 4.25 4.34
N MET A 5 -22.29 4.01 5.63
CA MET A 5 -20.96 3.86 6.23
C MET A 5 -20.19 2.67 5.65
N SER A 6 -20.88 1.56 5.39
CA SER A 6 -20.28 0.39 4.74
C SER A 6 -19.82 0.71 3.31
N ARG A 7 -20.63 1.45 2.53
CA ARG A 7 -20.21 1.94 1.21
C ARG A 7 -19.03 2.91 1.31
N MET A 8 -19.04 3.81 2.28
CA MET A 8 -17.93 4.72 2.53
C MET A 8 -16.63 3.99 2.86
N ARG A 9 -16.68 2.94 3.68
CA ARG A 9 -15.52 2.09 3.97
C ARG A 9 -14.92 1.51 2.69
N ASP A 10 -15.77 1.01 1.79
CA ASP A 10 -15.31 0.41 0.53
C ASP A 10 -14.72 1.45 -0.43
N MET A 11 -15.31 2.65 -0.45
CA MET A 11 -14.76 3.80 -1.20
C MET A 11 -13.42 4.27 -0.62
N ALA A 12 -13.31 4.39 0.71
CA ALA A 12 -12.08 4.75 1.40
C ALA A 12 -10.95 3.76 1.09
N ARG A 13 -11.23 2.46 1.22
CA ARG A 13 -10.26 1.41 0.85
C ARG A 13 -9.82 1.56 -0.60
N THR A 14 -10.75 1.80 -1.52
CA THR A 14 -10.45 1.91 -2.95
C THR A 14 -9.58 3.13 -3.27
N ARG A 15 -9.90 4.31 -2.71
CA ARG A 15 -9.13 5.53 -2.91
C ARG A 15 -7.74 5.43 -2.30
N VAL A 16 -7.62 4.91 -1.08
CA VAL A 16 -6.32 4.68 -0.41
C VAL A 16 -5.46 3.71 -1.20
N VAL A 17 -6.00 2.56 -1.61
CA VAL A 17 -5.28 1.57 -2.43
C VAL A 17 -4.77 2.18 -3.73
N LYS A 18 -5.59 3.00 -4.40
CA LYS A 18 -5.20 3.68 -5.65
C LYS A 18 -4.04 4.64 -5.40
N ARG A 19 -4.18 5.53 -4.41
CA ARG A 19 -3.15 6.53 -4.07
C ARG A 19 -1.85 5.89 -3.61
N SER A 20 -1.92 4.88 -2.75
CA SER A 20 -0.77 4.12 -2.27
C SER A 20 -0.04 3.44 -3.44
N ALA A 21 -0.78 2.73 -4.31
CA ALA A 21 -0.22 2.06 -5.48
C ALA A 21 0.53 3.01 -6.43
N GLU A 22 -0.02 4.19 -6.69
CA GLU A 22 0.61 5.23 -7.50
C GLU A 22 1.93 5.72 -6.88
N ARG A 23 1.90 6.07 -5.59
CA ARG A 23 3.07 6.58 -4.87
C ARG A 23 4.21 5.59 -4.81
N VAL A 24 3.91 4.35 -4.42
CA VAL A 24 4.94 3.31 -4.26
C VAL A 24 5.27 2.58 -5.56
N LYS A 25 4.60 2.90 -6.68
CA LYS A 25 4.76 2.25 -7.99
C LYS A 25 4.53 0.73 -7.91
N LEU A 26 3.46 0.32 -7.24
CA LEU A 26 3.00 -1.07 -7.17
C LEU A 26 1.71 -1.24 -7.96
N SER A 27 1.35 -2.49 -8.26
CA SER A 27 0.01 -2.74 -8.80
C SER A 27 -1.06 -2.50 -7.72
N PRO A 28 -2.24 -1.95 -8.08
CA PRO A 28 -3.35 -1.81 -7.13
C PRO A 28 -3.79 -3.15 -6.51
N LYS A 29 -3.60 -4.27 -7.23
CA LYS A 29 -3.88 -5.61 -6.70
C LYS A 29 -3.00 -5.93 -5.49
N GLN A 30 -1.68 -5.74 -5.61
CA GLN A 30 -0.73 -6.02 -4.53
C GLN A 30 -1.00 -5.16 -3.28
N VAL A 31 -1.30 -3.88 -3.48
CA VAL A 31 -1.65 -2.99 -2.35
C VAL A 31 -2.99 -3.39 -1.74
N ARG A 32 -3.99 -3.77 -2.54
CA ARG A 32 -5.29 -4.23 -2.04
C ARG A 32 -5.20 -5.48 -1.14
N GLU A 33 -4.29 -6.40 -1.47
CA GLU A 33 -4.09 -7.64 -0.70
C GLU A 33 -3.57 -7.38 0.72
N ILE A 34 -2.75 -6.35 0.90
CA ILE A 34 -2.21 -5.94 2.21
C ILE A 34 -3.08 -4.90 2.93
N THR A 35 -4.09 -4.36 2.25
CA THR A 35 -4.96 -3.30 2.78
C THR A 35 -6.29 -3.88 3.24
N THR A 36 -6.59 -3.73 4.51
CA THR A 36 -7.87 -4.10 5.12
C THR A 36 -8.65 -2.86 5.50
N ALA A 37 -9.98 -2.90 5.38
CA ALA A 37 -10.83 -1.81 5.85
C ALA A 37 -11.99 -2.37 6.69
N ARG A 38 -12.31 -1.69 7.79
CA ARG A 38 -13.34 -2.11 8.74
C ARG A 38 -14.24 -0.92 9.06
N PHE A 39 -15.51 -1.19 9.26
CA PHE A 39 -16.47 -0.23 9.80
C PHE A 39 -16.94 -0.77 11.15
N ASN A 40 -16.78 0.01 12.20
CA ASN A 40 -17.31 -0.30 13.52
C ASN A 40 -18.62 0.47 13.73
N ALA A 41 -19.74 -0.26 13.80
CA ALA A 41 -21.06 0.34 13.95
C ALA A 41 -21.31 0.93 15.35
N GLY A 42 -20.64 0.43 16.39
CA GLY A 42 -20.79 0.94 17.75
C GLY A 42 -20.15 2.31 17.93
N SER A 43 -18.97 2.52 17.35
CA SER A 43 -18.24 3.80 17.41
C SER A 43 -18.44 4.68 16.16
N ASN A 44 -19.16 4.21 15.15
CA ASN A 44 -19.29 4.84 13.83
C ASN A 44 -17.94 5.18 13.15
N THR A 45 -16.89 4.41 13.42
CA THR A 45 -15.55 4.65 12.85
C THR A 45 -15.26 3.74 11.66
N ILE A 46 -14.52 4.29 10.69
CA ILE A 46 -13.96 3.54 9.57
C ILE A 46 -12.45 3.50 9.73
N GLU A 47 -11.88 2.30 9.74
CA GLU A 47 -10.44 2.08 9.80
C GLU A 47 -9.97 1.49 8.47
N VAL A 48 -8.92 2.09 7.90
CA VAL A 48 -8.20 1.54 6.74
C VAL A 48 -6.77 1.26 7.18
N ILE A 49 -6.38 -0.01 7.15
CA ILE A 49 -5.11 -0.50 7.69
C ILE A 49 -4.32 -1.18 6.58
N GLU A 50 -3.16 -0.62 6.25
CA GLU A 50 -2.15 -1.25 5.39
C GLU A 50 -1.15 -2.03 6.26
N LYS A 51 -1.00 -3.34 6.01
CA LYS A 51 -0.03 -4.18 6.73
C LYS A 51 1.01 -4.73 5.77
N SER A 52 2.19 -4.09 5.72
CA SER A 52 3.31 -4.54 4.89
C SER A 52 4.67 -4.36 5.53
N GLY A 53 5.58 -5.27 5.21
CA GLY A 53 7.02 -5.06 5.33
C GLY A 53 7.63 -4.61 4.00
N TRP A 54 8.95 -4.49 3.98
CA TRP A 54 9.70 -4.24 2.75
C TRP A 54 9.53 -5.40 1.76
N ILE A 55 9.03 -5.11 0.55
CA ILE A 55 8.71 -6.15 -0.43
C ILE A 55 9.98 -6.56 -1.16
N SER A 56 10.34 -7.85 -1.17
CA SER A 56 11.51 -8.34 -1.92
C SER A 56 11.41 -7.96 -3.40
N LEU A 57 12.50 -7.49 -3.99
CA LEU A 57 12.55 -7.18 -5.42
C LEU A 57 12.24 -8.40 -6.29
N TYR A 58 12.50 -9.61 -5.80
CA TYR A 58 12.15 -10.85 -6.51
C TYR A 58 10.64 -10.94 -6.76
N LYS A 59 9.82 -10.60 -5.76
CA LYS A 59 8.35 -10.56 -5.86
C LYS A 59 7.82 -9.46 -6.79
N LEU A 60 8.68 -8.53 -7.20
CA LEU A 60 8.35 -7.43 -8.11
C LEU A 60 8.76 -7.73 -9.57
N GLY A 61 9.08 -8.99 -9.88
CA GLY A 61 9.44 -9.41 -11.23
C GLY A 61 10.89 -9.08 -11.58
N ALA A 62 11.80 -9.32 -10.64
CA ALA A 62 13.23 -9.21 -10.90
C ALA A 62 13.68 -10.19 -11.98
N THR A 63 14.50 -9.72 -12.92
CA THR A 63 15.12 -10.54 -13.97
C THR A 63 16.64 -10.43 -13.87
N GLN A 64 17.31 -11.58 -13.86
CA GLN A 64 18.78 -11.64 -13.88
C GLN A 64 19.31 -11.13 -15.22
N THR A 65 20.36 -10.33 -15.17
CA THR A 65 21.10 -9.83 -16.34
C THR A 65 22.59 -10.14 -16.19
N LYS A 66 23.37 -9.94 -17.26
CA LYS A 66 24.83 -10.16 -17.26
C LYS A 66 25.56 -9.30 -16.20
N SER A 67 25.06 -8.08 -15.94
CA SER A 67 25.72 -7.10 -15.06
C SER A 67 25.06 -6.94 -13.68
N GLY A 68 23.96 -7.64 -13.42
CA GLY A 68 23.16 -7.41 -12.22
C GLY A 68 21.73 -7.93 -12.33
N VAL A 69 20.79 -7.27 -11.66
CA VAL A 69 19.34 -7.58 -11.73
C VAL A 69 18.57 -6.37 -12.23
N ARG A 70 17.61 -6.57 -13.13
CA ARG A 70 16.66 -5.54 -13.57
C ARG A 70 15.30 -5.77 -12.93
N VAL A 71 14.62 -4.72 -12.51
CA VAL A 71 13.25 -4.76 -11.98
C VAL A 71 12.39 -3.74 -12.70
N ARG A 72 11.23 -4.17 -13.19
CA ARG A 72 10.31 -3.31 -13.95
C ARG A 72 9.87 -2.12 -13.08
N LEU A 73 9.85 -0.91 -13.66
CA LEU A 73 9.54 0.36 -12.99
C LEU A 73 10.53 0.79 -11.89
N ARG A 74 11.64 0.07 -11.69
CA ARG A 74 12.63 0.34 -10.62
C ARG A 74 14.08 0.39 -11.10
N GLY A 75 14.33 0.07 -12.37
CA GLY A 75 15.65 0.17 -12.98
C GLY A 75 16.51 -1.07 -12.75
N SER A 76 17.83 -0.89 -12.78
CA SER A 76 18.82 -1.96 -12.69
C SER A 76 19.70 -1.83 -11.46
N TYR A 77 19.91 -2.94 -10.77
CA TYR A 77 20.78 -3.09 -9.62
C TYR A 77 22.07 -3.77 -10.04
N LYS A 78 23.12 -2.98 -10.30
CA LYS A 78 24.44 -3.48 -10.71
C LYS A 78 25.06 -4.36 -9.63
N SER A 79 25.67 -5.46 -10.06
CA SER A 79 26.31 -6.49 -9.21
C SER A 79 25.36 -7.18 -8.23
N ALA A 80 24.04 -7.02 -8.41
CA ALA A 80 23.05 -7.81 -7.71
C ALA A 80 22.82 -9.14 -8.44
N PHE A 81 22.33 -10.14 -7.71
CA PHE A 81 22.04 -11.46 -8.27
C PHE A 81 20.84 -12.08 -7.57
N ILE A 82 20.06 -12.86 -8.32
CA ILE A 82 18.96 -13.65 -7.75
C ILE A 82 19.55 -14.91 -7.13
N ALA A 83 19.20 -15.18 -5.88
CA ALA A 83 19.63 -16.40 -5.19
C ALA A 83 18.49 -17.00 -4.37
N LYS A 84 18.48 -18.34 -4.30
CA LYS A 84 17.64 -19.12 -3.41
C LYS A 84 18.48 -19.55 -2.21
N MET A 85 18.05 -19.17 -1.02
CA MET A 85 18.70 -19.53 0.25
C MET A 85 18.35 -20.98 0.62
N GLY A 86 19.14 -21.57 1.53
CA GLY A 86 18.85 -22.90 2.08
C GLY A 86 17.48 -23.01 2.75
N SER A 87 16.94 -21.90 3.26
CA SER A 87 15.58 -21.82 3.81
C SER A 87 14.46 -21.88 2.75
N GLY A 88 14.81 -21.90 1.46
CA GLY A 88 13.85 -21.83 0.35
C GLY A 88 13.50 -20.41 -0.09
N HIS A 89 13.85 -19.38 0.70
CA HIS A 89 13.63 -17.98 0.36
C HIS A 89 14.41 -17.59 -0.91
N SER A 90 13.73 -16.98 -1.88
CA SER A 90 14.34 -16.45 -3.11
C SER A 90 14.27 -14.94 -3.10
N GLY A 91 15.41 -14.29 -3.29
CA GLY A 91 15.54 -12.84 -3.19
C GLY A 91 16.59 -12.29 -4.14
N VAL A 92 16.55 -10.97 -4.30
CA VAL A 92 17.61 -10.24 -5.01
C VAL A 92 18.66 -9.87 -3.98
N MET A 93 19.85 -10.43 -4.13
CA MET A 93 20.95 -10.28 -3.19
C MET A 93 22.04 -9.39 -3.78
N LYS A 94 22.81 -8.74 -2.91
CA LYS A 94 24.04 -8.04 -3.26
C LYS A 94 25.11 -8.33 -2.21
N ARG A 95 26.35 -8.55 -2.63
CA ARG A 95 27.48 -8.67 -1.69
C ARG A 95 27.70 -7.33 -0.99
N VAL A 96 28.06 -7.37 0.29
CA VAL A 96 28.38 -6.15 1.05
C VAL A 96 29.72 -5.57 0.60
N GLY A 97 30.69 -6.44 0.30
CA GLY A 97 32.00 -6.07 -0.22
C GLY A 97 32.43 -6.95 -1.40
N SER A 98 33.74 -6.99 -1.67
CA SER A 98 34.34 -7.81 -2.74
C SER A 98 34.33 -9.31 -2.42
N ALA A 99 34.40 -9.66 -1.13
CA ALA A 99 34.34 -11.05 -0.67
C ALA A 99 32.99 -11.70 -0.99
N ARG A 100 32.97 -13.04 -1.10
CA ARG A 100 31.76 -13.77 -1.46
C ARG A 100 30.62 -13.56 -0.45
N LEU A 101 30.96 -13.54 0.83
CA LEU A 101 30.04 -13.24 1.93
C LEU A 101 30.61 -12.05 2.72
N PRO A 102 29.77 -11.29 3.43
CA PRO A 102 28.31 -11.44 3.56
C PRO A 102 27.53 -10.88 2.36
N ILE A 103 26.30 -11.37 2.21
CA ILE A 103 25.32 -10.88 1.23
C ILE A 103 24.14 -10.24 1.96
N ARG A 104 23.55 -9.21 1.37
CA ARG A 104 22.33 -8.55 1.85
C ARG A 104 21.24 -8.63 0.80
N GLU A 105 20.00 -8.77 1.23
CA GLU A 105 18.86 -8.67 0.33
C GLU A 105 18.55 -7.20 -0.03
N LEU A 106 18.11 -7.00 -1.26
CA LEU A 106 17.60 -5.75 -1.77
C LEU A 106 16.07 -5.81 -1.80
N TYR A 107 15.45 -4.77 -1.23
CA TYR A 107 14.01 -4.65 -1.15
C TYR A 107 13.50 -3.50 -2.01
N GLY A 108 12.26 -3.64 -2.47
CA GLY A 108 11.43 -2.59 -3.05
C GLY A 108 10.70 -1.81 -1.95
N PRO A 109 9.54 -1.21 -2.26
CA PRO A 109 8.86 -0.30 -1.35
C PRO A 109 8.15 -1.04 -0.22
N ASN A 110 7.77 -0.28 0.80
CA ASN A 110 6.87 -0.69 1.87
C ASN A 110 5.67 0.29 1.93
N PRO A 111 4.49 -0.09 1.42
CA PRO A 111 3.29 0.75 1.43
C PRO A 111 2.89 1.29 2.82
N ALA A 112 2.86 0.43 3.84
CA ALA A 112 2.57 0.85 5.21
C ALA A 112 3.55 1.92 5.73
N HIS A 113 4.84 1.79 5.39
CA HIS A 113 5.84 2.79 5.75
C HIS A 113 5.67 4.11 4.98
N ASP A 114 5.13 4.08 3.76
CA ASP A 114 4.79 5.30 3.01
C ASP A 114 3.61 6.04 3.66
N VAL A 115 2.60 5.32 4.18
CA VAL A 115 1.50 5.89 4.97
C VAL A 115 2.02 6.59 6.22
N THR A 116 2.92 5.95 6.98
CA THR A 116 3.50 6.55 8.19
C THR A 116 4.32 7.80 7.88
N ASN A 117 5.08 7.83 6.78
CA ASN A 117 5.95 8.95 6.45
C ASN A 117 5.26 10.09 5.69
N ASN A 118 4.06 9.85 5.15
CA ASN A 118 3.34 10.84 4.35
C ASN A 118 1.85 10.90 4.75
N PRO A 119 1.53 11.07 6.05
CA PRO A 119 0.16 10.97 6.55
C PRO A 119 -0.77 11.97 5.86
N ASP A 120 -0.30 13.20 5.60
CA ASP A 120 -1.09 14.29 5.00
C ASP A 120 -1.68 13.91 3.64
N VAL A 121 -0.95 13.11 2.85
CA VAL A 121 -1.41 12.66 1.53
C VAL A 121 -2.63 11.75 1.66
N TYR A 122 -2.64 10.90 2.68
CA TYR A 122 -3.75 9.98 2.95
C TYR A 122 -4.91 10.66 3.67
N LEU A 123 -4.61 11.60 4.58
CA LEU A 123 -5.61 12.45 5.22
C LEU A 123 -6.38 13.28 4.19
N THR A 124 -5.69 13.84 3.19
CA THR A 124 -6.33 14.57 2.09
C THR A 124 -7.30 13.67 1.32
N VAL A 125 -6.89 12.44 0.97
CA VAL A 125 -7.77 11.49 0.27
C VAL A 125 -9.03 11.15 1.08
N LEU A 126 -8.90 11.04 2.40
CA LEU A 126 -10.04 10.77 3.29
C LEU A 126 -10.92 12.01 3.48
N ALA A 127 -10.34 13.21 3.58
CA ALA A 127 -11.07 14.47 3.66
C ALA A 127 -11.93 14.68 2.41
N GLU A 128 -11.34 14.53 1.22
CA GLU A 128 -12.07 14.59 -0.06
C GLU A 128 -13.23 13.59 -0.09
N LEU A 129 -13.03 12.36 0.42
CA LEU A 129 -14.11 11.37 0.46
C LEU A 129 -15.25 11.76 1.41
N ILE A 130 -14.92 12.37 2.55
CA ILE A 130 -15.89 12.85 3.53
C ILE A 130 -16.71 14.00 2.95
N GLU A 131 -16.05 14.97 2.33
CA GLU A 131 -16.68 16.12 1.69
C GLU A 131 -17.59 15.69 0.53
N ASP A 132 -17.11 14.79 -0.33
CA ASP A 132 -17.86 14.33 -1.50
C ASP A 132 -19.10 13.49 -1.12
N HIS A 133 -19.02 12.64 -0.08
CA HIS A 133 -20.00 11.56 0.15
C HIS A 133 -20.68 11.58 1.52
N LEU A 134 -19.98 11.98 2.58
CA LEU A 134 -20.55 11.96 3.94
C LEU A 134 -21.31 13.24 4.23
N ALA A 135 -20.69 14.39 4.01
CA ALA A 135 -21.26 15.68 4.39
C ALA A 135 -22.63 15.93 3.72
N PRO A 136 -22.80 15.76 2.38
CA PRO A 136 -24.10 15.91 1.74
C PRO A 136 -25.15 14.96 2.29
N ARG A 137 -24.74 13.73 2.64
CA ARG A 137 -25.65 12.72 3.17
C ARG A 137 -26.08 13.03 4.60
N VAL A 138 -25.17 13.49 5.44
CA VAL A 138 -25.49 13.92 6.81
C VAL A 138 -26.45 15.10 6.78
N LEU A 139 -26.18 16.12 5.95
CA LEU A 139 -27.08 17.27 5.77
C LEU A 139 -28.48 16.83 5.34
N HIS A 140 -28.57 15.94 4.34
CA HIS A 140 -29.87 15.40 3.90
C HIS A 140 -30.64 14.68 5.01
N GLU A 141 -29.96 13.92 5.87
CA GLU A 141 -30.61 13.21 6.97
C GLU A 141 -30.99 14.19 8.11
N ILE A 142 -30.24 15.28 8.33
CA ILE A 142 -30.59 16.36 9.26
C ILE A 142 -31.83 17.11 8.78
N ASP A 143 -31.88 17.55 7.52
CA ASP A 143 -33.02 18.28 6.94
C ASP A 143 -34.31 17.47 7.01
N ARG A 144 -34.22 16.14 6.90
CA ARG A 144 -35.35 15.24 7.05
C ARG A 144 -35.90 15.18 8.48
N LEU A 145 -35.04 15.37 9.48
CA LEU A 145 -35.39 15.25 10.90
C LEU A 145 -35.87 16.57 11.50
N LEU A 146 -35.51 17.71 10.89
CA LEU A 146 -35.99 19.02 11.34
C LEU A 146 -37.46 19.24 10.92
N PRO A 147 -38.33 19.68 11.84
CA PRO A 147 -39.70 20.09 11.48
C PRO A 147 -39.64 21.31 10.57
N ARG A 148 -40.53 21.34 9.57
CA ARG A 148 -40.68 22.46 8.63
C ARG A 148 -41.26 23.70 9.29
#